data_AF-A0A8T4J564-F1
#
_entry.id   AF-A0A8T4J564-F1
#
_cell.length_a   1.000
_cell.length_b   1.000
_cell.length_c   1.000
_cell.angle_alpha   90.00
_cell.angle_beta   90.00
_cell.angle_gamma   90.00
#
_symmetry.space_group_name_H-M   'P 1'
#
loop_
_entity.id
_entity.type
_entity.pdbx_description
1 polymer ?
#
loop_
_entity_poly.entity_id
_entity_poly.type
_entity_poly.pdbx_seq_one_letter_code
_entity_poly.pdbx_strand_id
1 'polypeptide(L)' 'LCVDQRRVHAAGKSNGGGFVALLACRMPERIASFSAVSGAYYPQAGACEPTREAPVLTFHGEADTT' A
#
# COMPACT_ATOMS: atom_id res chain seq x y z
N LEU A 1 2.01 -12.87 -21.42
CA LEU A 1 1.75 -13.45 -20.08
C LEU A 1 0.25 -13.45 -19.85
N CYS A 2 -0.33 -14.54 -19.36
CA CYS A 2 -1.77 -14.65 -19.07
C CYS A 2 -2.05 -14.18 -17.63
N VAL A 3 -2.08 -12.87 -17.41
CA VAL A 3 -2.41 -12.24 -16.11
C VAL A 3 -3.59 -11.31 -16.30
N ASP A 4 -4.57 -11.42 -15.40
CA ASP A 4 -5.68 -10.48 -15.30
C ASP A 4 -5.21 -9.20 -14.60
N GLN A 5 -4.95 -8.17 -15.40
CA GLN A 5 -4.46 -6.88 -14.90
C GLN A 5 -5.47 -6.17 -13.98
N ARG A 6 -6.75 -6.56 -14.00
CA ARG A 6 -7.77 -6.00 -13.12
C ARG A 6 -7.78 -6.62 -11.72
N ARG A 7 -7.00 -7.69 -11.49
CA ARG A 7 -6.91 -8.42 -10.21
C ARG A 7 -5.46 -8.51 -9.71
N VAL A 8 -4.72 -7.42 -9.86
CA VAL A 8 -3.39 -7.27 -9.28
C VAL A 8 -3.54 -6.67 -7.88
N HIS A 9 -2.96 -7.33 -6.88
CA HIS A 9 -3.03 -6.92 -5.48
C HIS A 9 -1.62 -6.65 -4.94
N ALA A 10 -1.47 -5.66 -4.08
CA ALA A 10 -0.19 -5.34 -3.45
C ALA A 10 -0.25 -5.58 -1.93
N ALA A 11 0.67 -6.40 -1.42
CA ALA A 11 0.80 -6.65 0.01
C ALA A 11 2.26 -6.49 0.45
N GLY A 12 2.48 -5.96 1.64
CA GLY A 12 3.82 -5.65 2.13
C GLY A 12 3.89 -5.49 3.64
N LYS A 13 5.07 -5.78 4.20
CA LYS A 13 5.34 -5.71 5.64
C LYS A 13 6.49 -4.74 5.95
N SER A 14 6.43 -4.00 7.06
CA SER A 14 7.50 -3.07 7.48
C SER A 14 7.77 -2.03 6.39
N ASN A 15 9.02 -1.86 5.94
CA ASN A 15 9.34 -0.99 4.80
C ASN A 15 8.52 -1.33 3.54
N GLY A 16 8.25 -2.62 3.30
CA GLY A 16 7.37 -3.05 2.22
C GLY A 16 5.90 -2.60 2.40
N GLY A 17 5.42 -2.48 3.65
CA GLY A 17 4.11 -1.92 3.94
C GLY A 17 4.05 -0.42 3.66
N GLY A 18 5.14 0.29 3.95
CA GLY A 18 5.33 1.68 3.53
C GLY A 18 5.33 1.83 2.00
N PHE A 19 6.04 0.94 1.31
CA PHE A 19 6.04 0.92 -0.16
C PHE A 19 4.67 0.62 -0.77
N VAL A 20 3.90 -0.31 -0.18
CA VAL A 20 2.51 -0.56 -0.60
C VAL A 20 1.63 0.68 -0.43
N ALA A 21 1.80 1.44 0.64
CA ALA A 21 1.08 2.71 0.81
C ALA A 21 1.51 3.76 -0.23
N LEU A 22 2.79 3.83 -0.59
CA LEU A 22 3.27 4.67 -1.70
C LEU A 22 2.62 4.27 -3.04
N LEU A 23 2.49 2.97 -3.30
CA LEU A 23 1.80 2.48 -4.50
C LEU A 23 0.32 2.86 -4.49
N ALA A 24 -0.35 2.82 -3.34
CA ALA A 24 -1.74 3.27 -3.20
C ALA A 24 -1.89 4.76 -3.57
N CYS A 25 -0.92 5.60 -3.20
CA CYS A 25 -0.95 7.02 -3.54
C CYS A 25 -0.59 7.30 -5.00
N ARG A 26 0.42 6.60 -5.55
CA ARG A 26 1.05 6.98 -6.83
C ARG A 26 0.61 6.13 -8.02
N MET A 27 0.07 4.94 -7.78
CA MET A 27 -0.34 4.00 -8.82
C MET A 27 -1.73 3.38 -8.57
N PRO A 28 -2.74 4.14 -8.09
CA PRO A 28 -4.02 3.57 -7.68
C PRO A 28 -4.79 2.91 -8.84
N GLU A 29 -4.58 3.33 -10.09
CA GLU A 29 -5.22 2.75 -11.28
C GLU A 29 -4.71 1.35 -11.67
N ARG A 30 -3.54 0.96 -11.18
CA ARG A 30 -2.88 -0.30 -11.61
C ARG A 30 -3.08 -1.45 -10.64
N ILE A 31 -3.55 -1.18 -9.43
CA ILE A 31 -3.63 -2.16 -8.35
C ILE A 31 -5.03 -2.14 -7.76
N ALA A 32 -5.65 -3.30 -7.71
CA ALA A 32 -7.04 -3.50 -7.32
C ALA A 32 -7.25 -3.38 -5.80
N SER A 33 -6.26 -3.75 -4.98
CA SER A 33 -6.29 -3.52 -3.53
C SER A 33 -4.90 -3.55 -2.90
N PHE A 34 -4.81 -2.97 -1.71
CA PHE A 34 -3.57 -2.77 -0.97
C PHE A 34 -3.67 -3.35 0.44
N SER A 35 -2.59 -3.98 0.91
CA SER A 35 -2.52 -4.54 2.27
C SER A 35 -1.16 -4.28 2.91
N ALA A 36 -1.13 -3.48 3.97
CA ALA A 36 0.10 -3.14 4.69
C ALA A 36 0.09 -3.74 6.11
N VAL A 37 1.17 -4.42 6.47
CA VAL A 37 1.36 -5.04 7.79
C VAL A 37 2.56 -4.42 8.49
N SER A 38 2.39 -3.88 9.71
CA SER A 38 3.43 -3.15 10.42
C SER A 38 4.14 -2.12 9.54
N GLY A 39 3.40 -1.35 8.73
CA GLY A 39 3.99 -0.48 7.70
C GLY A 39 4.90 0.60 8.27
N ALA A 40 6.10 0.76 7.70
CA ALA A 40 7.00 1.86 8.03
C ALA A 40 6.73 3.06 7.10
N TYR A 41 6.20 4.15 7.66
CA TYR A 41 5.78 5.33 6.90
C TYR A 41 6.78 6.48 7.09
N TYR A 42 7.23 7.04 5.97
CA TYR A 42 8.30 8.04 5.93
C TYR A 42 7.75 9.41 5.52
N PRO A 43 8.02 10.51 6.27
CA PRO A 43 7.54 11.85 5.94
C PRO A 43 7.96 12.36 4.55
N GLN A 44 9.09 11.84 4.03
CA GLN A 44 9.63 12.16 2.70
C GLN A 44 8.71 11.71 1.56
N ALA A 45 7.70 10.85 1.84
CA ALA A 45 6.69 10.44 0.88
C ALA A 45 5.82 11.60 0.37
N GLY A 46 5.72 12.71 1.12
CA GLY A 46 4.87 13.85 0.81
C GLY A 46 3.37 13.54 0.94
N ALA A 47 2.53 14.46 0.44
CA ALA A 47 1.07 14.29 0.45
C ALA A 47 0.63 13.13 -0.47
N CYS A 48 -0.47 12.48 -0.08
CA CYS A 48 -1.10 11.40 -0.83
C CYS A 48 -2.40 11.90 -1.44
N GLU A 49 -2.43 12.07 -2.76
CA GLU A 49 -3.62 12.48 -3.52
C GLU A 49 -3.85 11.49 -4.69
N PRO A 50 -4.43 10.30 -4.42
CA PRO A 50 -4.65 9.31 -5.45
C PRO A 50 -5.76 9.74 -6.43
N THR A 51 -5.63 9.36 -7.70
CA THR A 51 -6.64 9.66 -8.74
C THR A 51 -7.94 8.85 -8.60
N ARG A 52 -7.92 7.79 -7.77
CA ARG A 52 -9.09 6.96 -7.45
C ARG A 52 -9.00 6.36 -6.05
N GLU A 53 -10.17 6.01 -5.53
CA GLU A 53 -10.28 5.20 -4.32
C GLU A 53 -10.04 3.71 -4.61
N ALA A 54 -9.40 3.02 -3.67
CA ALA A 54 -9.19 1.58 -3.71
C ALA A 54 -9.30 0.98 -2.31
N PRO A 55 -9.69 -0.29 -2.18
CA PRO A 55 -9.69 -0.98 -0.90
C PRO A 55 -8.29 -1.06 -0.30
N VAL A 56 -8.17 -0.65 0.97
CA VAL A 56 -6.94 -0.72 1.75
C VAL A 56 -7.21 -1.48 3.05
N LEU A 57 -6.35 -2.44 3.35
CA LEU A 57 -6.28 -3.10 4.66
C LEU A 57 -4.95 -2.74 5.32
N THR A 58 -5.01 -2.19 6.53
CA THR A 58 -3.82 -1.97 7.35
C THR A 58 -3.92 -2.76 8.65
N PHE A 59 -2.81 -3.37 9.05
CA PHE A 59 -2.69 -4.08 10.31
C PHE A 59 -1.40 -3.65 10.99
N HIS A 60 -1.47 -3.23 12.25
CA HIS A 60 -0.31 -2.81 13.03
C HIS A 60 -0.48 -3.30 14.48
N GLY A 61 0.59 -3.80 15.08
CA GLY A 61 0.57 -4.29 16.46
C GLY A 61 0.68 -3.12 17.44
N GLU A 62 -0.15 -3.11 18.48
CA GLU A 62 -0.12 -2.04 19.49
C GLU A 62 1.23 -1.96 20.23
N ALA A 63 1.88 -3.10 20.47
CA ALA A 63 3.18 -3.18 21.13
C ALA A 63 4.39 -3.20 20.17
N ASP A 64 4.21 -2.79 18.91
CA ASP A 64 5.32 -2.66 17.96
C ASP A 64 6.19 -1.45 18.36
N THR A 65 7.47 -1.71 18.70
CA THR A 65 8.41 -0.68 19.17
C THR A 65 9.33 -0.17 18.07
N THR A 66 9.01 -0.46 16.80
CA THR A 66 9.85 -0.13 15.64
C THR A 66 9.33 1.05 14.82
#